data_AF-A0A963XHR8-F1
#
_entry.id   AF-A0A963XHR8-F1
#
_cell.length_a   1.000
_cell.length_b   1.000
_cell.length_c   1.000
_cell.angle_alpha   90.00
_cell.angle_beta   90.00
_cell.angle_gamma   90.00
#
_symmetry.space_group_name_H-M   'P 1'
#
loop_
_entity.id
_entity.type
_entity.pdbx_description
1 polymer ?
#
loop_
_entity_poly.entity_id
_entity_poly.type
_entity_poly.pdbx_seq_one_letter_code
_entity_poly.pdbx_strand_id
1 'polypeptide(L)'
;IPTGPDDRFQPTVAQVEELVARTGPIAGLVVASPANPTGTMLLPEELAALARWCEEHGVQLVSDEIYHGIEYAPLDGDEALARSAWETSREAIVFSSFSKYFSMTGWRIGWMLVPERLRRAVDVLTGNFTICPPVIAQRACLAAFDDASYAELDGHVRRYAVNRRLLLDGLPRLGIDRLAPADGAFYAYADLGHLTDDSMAWCHRTLAETGVALTPGVDF
;
A
#
# COMPACT_ATOMS: atom_id res chain seq x y z
N ILE A 1 13.93 5.25 -3.06
CA ILE A 1 14.92 4.21 -3.42
C ILE A 1 14.28 3.44 -4.57
N PRO A 2 14.92 3.32 -5.75
CA PRO A 2 14.36 2.50 -6.83
C PRO A 2 14.28 1.04 -6.38
N THR A 3 13.13 0.41 -6.59
CA THR A 3 12.91 -1.02 -6.30
C THR A 3 12.45 -1.74 -7.56
N GLY A 4 12.75 -3.03 -7.67
CA GLY A 4 12.47 -3.82 -8.87
C GLY A 4 11.98 -5.24 -8.57
N PRO A 5 11.85 -6.08 -9.61
CA PRO A 5 11.40 -7.46 -9.44
C PRO A 5 12.23 -8.30 -8.47
N ASP A 6 13.55 -8.08 -8.42
CA ASP A 6 14.49 -8.85 -7.58
C ASP A 6 14.25 -8.65 -6.08
N ASP A 7 13.70 -7.49 -5.73
CA ASP A 7 13.37 -7.02 -4.39
C ASP A 7 11.84 -6.89 -4.21
N ARG A 8 11.07 -7.55 -5.08
CA ARG A 8 9.59 -7.57 -5.04
C ARG A 8 8.98 -6.16 -5.00
N PHE A 9 9.66 -5.19 -5.59
CA PHE A 9 9.28 -3.77 -5.61
C PHE A 9 9.15 -3.13 -4.21
N GLN A 10 9.81 -3.69 -3.19
CA GLN A 10 9.81 -3.17 -1.82
C GLN A 10 11.23 -2.83 -1.36
N PRO A 11 11.42 -1.77 -0.55
CA PRO A 11 12.75 -1.41 -0.08
C PRO A 11 13.25 -2.41 0.96
N THR A 12 14.54 -2.72 0.90
CA THR A 12 15.22 -3.57 1.89
C THR A 12 16.10 -2.74 2.81
N VAL A 13 16.42 -3.26 4.00
CA VAL A 13 17.36 -2.61 4.94
C VAL A 13 18.71 -2.35 4.25
N ALA A 14 19.22 -3.30 3.47
CA ALA A 14 20.49 -3.15 2.75
C ALA A 14 20.48 -1.96 1.76
N GLN A 15 19.38 -1.77 1.01
CA GLN A 15 19.25 -0.63 0.10
C GLN A 15 19.15 0.71 0.87
N VAL A 16 18.52 0.71 2.05
CA VAL A 16 18.46 1.90 2.91
C VAL A 16 19.85 2.24 3.46
N GLU A 17 20.61 1.25 3.92
CA GLU A 17 21.99 1.41 4.38
C GLU A 17 22.92 1.91 3.27
N GLU A 18 22.81 1.35 2.06
CA GLU A 18 23.57 1.81 0.89
C GLU A 18 23.24 3.26 0.54
N LEU A 19 21.96 3.64 0.60
CA LEU A 19 21.55 5.03 0.40
C LEU A 19 22.21 5.93 1.44
N VAL A 20 22.10 5.61 2.73
CA VAL A 20 22.67 6.41 3.83
C VAL A 20 24.20 6.52 3.69
N ALA A 21 24.88 5.43 3.33
CA ALA A 21 26.32 5.45 3.09
C ALA A 21 26.72 6.40 1.95
N ARG A 22 25.87 6.52 0.91
CA ARG A 22 26.11 7.40 -0.24
C ARG A 22 25.69 8.85 -0.01
N THR A 23 24.59 9.09 0.71
CA THR A 23 23.96 10.42 0.81
C THR A 23 24.06 11.06 2.19
N GLY A 24 24.54 10.33 3.19
CA GLY A 24 24.45 10.73 4.59
C GLY A 24 23.10 10.37 5.22
N PRO A 25 22.85 10.80 6.48
CA PRO A 25 21.67 10.41 7.24
C PRO A 25 20.37 10.90 6.57
N ILE A 26 19.34 10.06 6.63
CA ILE A 26 17.99 10.37 6.15
C ILE A 26 17.07 10.70 7.33
N ALA A 27 16.05 11.53 7.11
CA ALA A 27 15.11 11.91 8.16
C ALA A 27 13.94 10.92 8.34
N GLY A 28 13.61 10.17 7.29
CA GLY A 28 12.47 9.25 7.31
C GLY A 28 12.47 8.27 6.16
N LEU A 29 11.70 7.21 6.33
CA LEU A 29 11.42 6.17 5.33
C LEU A 29 9.91 6.02 5.21
N VAL A 30 9.38 6.06 3.99
CA VAL A 30 7.97 5.80 3.71
C VAL A 30 7.87 4.44 3.03
N VAL A 31 7.03 3.57 3.57
CA VAL A 31 6.68 2.27 2.98
C VAL A 31 5.17 2.14 2.86
N ALA A 32 4.72 1.37 1.87
CA ALA A 32 3.32 1.01 1.72
C ALA A 32 3.20 -0.50 1.58
N SER A 33 2.35 -1.12 2.39
CA SER A 33 2.13 -2.57 2.37
C SER A 33 0.68 -2.88 2.76
N PRO A 34 -0.14 -3.46 1.86
CA PRO A 34 0.10 -3.63 0.43
C PRO A 34 0.42 -2.33 -0.33
N ALA A 35 1.32 -2.39 -1.32
CA ALA A 35 1.75 -1.24 -2.10
C ALA A 35 0.80 -0.87 -3.25
N ASN A 36 0.66 0.44 -3.50
CA ASN A 36 0.15 1.00 -4.75
C ASN A 36 1.34 1.63 -5.48
N PRO A 37 1.68 1.20 -6.71
CA PRO A 37 0.82 0.48 -7.67
C PRO A 37 1.04 -1.03 -7.78
N THR A 38 2.05 -1.59 -7.12
CA THR A 38 2.52 -2.95 -7.42
C THR A 38 1.62 -4.06 -6.86
N GLY A 39 0.85 -3.76 -5.82
CA GLY A 39 0.07 -4.72 -5.05
C GLY A 39 0.95 -5.57 -4.11
N THR A 40 2.26 -5.36 -4.09
CA THR A 40 3.20 -6.19 -3.34
C THR A 40 3.15 -5.85 -1.86
N MET A 41 3.26 -6.87 -1.01
CA MET A 41 3.35 -6.71 0.44
C MET A 41 4.78 -6.92 0.90
N LEU A 42 5.23 -6.09 1.84
CA LEU A 42 6.37 -6.43 2.70
C LEU A 42 5.96 -7.62 3.56
N LEU A 43 6.84 -8.62 3.66
CA LEU A 43 6.65 -9.72 4.60
C LEU A 43 6.75 -9.20 6.05
N PRO A 44 6.10 -9.86 7.02
CA PRO A 44 6.14 -9.47 8.43
C PRO A 44 7.54 -9.18 8.95
N GLU A 45 8.50 -10.05 8.67
CA GLU A 45 9.89 -9.94 9.09
C GLU A 45 10.64 -8.79 8.40
N GLU A 46 10.31 -8.49 7.15
CA GLU A 46 10.90 -7.40 6.37
C GLU A 46 10.43 -6.04 6.91
N LEU A 47 9.11 -5.89 7.13
CA LEU A 47 8.55 -4.69 7.75
C LEU A 47 9.12 -4.49 9.16
N ALA A 48 9.23 -5.56 9.94
CA ALA A 48 9.81 -5.51 11.27
C ALA A 48 11.31 -5.14 11.22
N ALA A 49 12.06 -5.62 10.23
CA ALA A 49 13.47 -5.26 10.07
C ALA A 49 13.64 -3.77 9.72
N LEU A 50 12.84 -3.23 8.80
CA LEU A 50 12.82 -1.80 8.47
C LEU A 50 12.41 -0.95 9.67
N ALA A 51 11.40 -1.37 10.43
CA ALA A 51 10.94 -0.68 11.63
C ALA A 51 12.03 -0.60 12.70
N ARG A 52 12.70 -1.73 13.00
CA ARG A 52 13.83 -1.76 13.94
C ARG A 52 14.98 -0.87 13.47
N TRP A 53 15.37 -0.99 12.21
CA TRP A 53 16.45 -0.19 11.65
C TRP A 53 16.15 1.31 11.77
N CYS A 54 14.92 1.72 11.43
CA CYS A 54 14.49 3.11 11.56
C CYS A 54 14.56 3.61 13.01
N GLU A 55 14.07 2.83 13.96
CA GLU A 55 14.11 3.18 15.39
C GLU A 55 15.55 3.30 15.91
N GLU A 56 16.42 2.34 15.60
CA GLU A 56 17.83 2.31 16.01
C GLU A 56 18.64 3.51 15.47
N HIS A 57 18.30 3.99 14.27
CA HIS A 57 19.01 5.07 13.60
C HIS A 57 18.33 6.44 13.77
N GLY A 58 17.23 6.52 14.53
CA GLY A 58 16.47 7.76 14.70
C GLY A 58 15.81 8.27 13.42
N VAL A 59 15.54 7.37 12.47
CA VAL A 59 14.85 7.64 11.20
C VAL A 59 13.35 7.44 11.40
N GLN A 60 12.53 8.40 10.97
CA GLN A 60 11.08 8.28 11.13
C GLN A 60 10.49 7.31 10.08
N LEU A 61 10.05 6.13 10.50
CA LEU A 61 9.24 5.26 9.65
C LEU A 61 7.82 5.82 9.50
N VAL A 62 7.32 5.86 8.27
CA VAL A 62 5.92 6.09 7.91
C VAL A 62 5.43 4.86 7.14
N SER A 63 4.51 4.11 7.75
CA SER A 63 3.89 2.91 7.19
C SER A 63 2.49 3.24 6.69
N ASP A 64 2.28 3.21 5.38
CA ASP A 64 0.95 3.29 4.77
C ASP A 64 0.32 1.89 4.70
N GLU A 65 -0.61 1.65 5.61
CA GLU A 65 -1.32 0.38 5.82
C GLU A 65 -2.79 0.49 5.36
N ILE A 66 -3.07 1.40 4.42
CA ILE A 66 -4.45 1.68 3.96
C ILE A 66 -5.14 0.50 3.28
N TYR A 67 -4.37 -0.46 2.75
CA TYR A 67 -4.88 -1.67 2.10
C TYR A 67 -4.96 -2.89 3.03
N HIS A 68 -4.67 -2.75 4.33
CA HIS A 68 -4.88 -3.83 5.29
C HIS A 68 -6.31 -4.38 5.21
N GLY A 69 -6.43 -5.71 5.26
CA GLY A 69 -7.67 -6.45 5.00
C GLY A 69 -7.90 -6.82 3.53
N ILE A 70 -7.13 -6.27 2.58
CA ILE A 70 -7.17 -6.68 1.17
C ILE A 70 -5.85 -7.39 0.82
N GLU A 71 -5.79 -8.67 1.18
CA GLU A 71 -4.67 -9.58 0.89
C GLU A 71 -5.20 -10.88 0.25
N TYR A 72 -4.37 -11.51 -0.58
CA TYR A 72 -4.78 -12.66 -1.40
C TYR A 72 -3.86 -13.87 -1.27
N ALA A 73 -2.65 -13.67 -0.77
CA ALA A 73 -1.64 -14.70 -0.72
C ALA A 73 -1.62 -15.39 0.65
N PRO A 74 -1.61 -16.72 0.71
CA PRO A 74 -0.91 -17.45 1.77
C PRO A 74 0.51 -17.70 1.26
N LEU A 75 1.53 -17.00 1.81
CA LEU A 75 2.88 -17.09 1.25
C LEU A 75 3.67 -18.32 1.67
N ASP A 76 3.24 -19.07 2.70
CA ASP A 76 3.54 -20.50 2.98
C ASP A 76 2.83 -20.95 4.29
N GLY A 77 1.56 -20.53 4.50
CA GLY A 77 0.78 -20.86 5.70
C GLY A 77 -0.62 -20.24 5.72
N ASP A 78 -1.40 -20.56 6.77
CA ASP A 78 -2.77 -20.04 6.99
C ASP A 78 -2.80 -18.65 7.66
N GLU A 79 -1.64 -18.04 7.93
CA GLU A 79 -1.56 -16.74 8.61
C GLU A 79 -1.63 -15.55 7.63
N ALA A 80 -2.36 -14.51 8.05
CA ALA A 80 -2.40 -13.21 7.38
C ALA A 80 -0.99 -12.61 7.25
N LEU A 81 -0.71 -11.98 6.12
CA LEU A 81 0.58 -11.33 5.83
C LEU A 81 0.62 -9.90 6.35
N ALA A 82 -0.54 -9.23 6.36
CA ALA A 82 -0.69 -7.90 6.90
C ALA A 82 -0.29 -7.90 8.38
N ARG A 83 0.73 -7.10 8.70
CA ARG A 83 1.19 -6.81 10.06
C ARG A 83 1.40 -5.33 10.18
N SER A 84 1.06 -4.76 11.33
CA SER A 84 1.27 -3.34 11.53
C SER A 84 2.71 -3.08 11.94
N ALA A 85 3.33 -2.02 11.40
CA ALA A 85 4.67 -1.59 11.84
C ALA A 85 4.70 -1.31 13.36
N TRP A 86 3.55 -0.95 13.93
CA TRP A 86 3.36 -0.71 15.36
C TRP A 86 3.39 -1.96 16.25
N GLU A 87 3.42 -3.16 15.66
CA GLU A 87 3.75 -4.39 16.38
C GLU A 87 5.24 -4.45 16.73
N THR A 88 6.09 -3.77 15.95
CA THR A 88 7.56 -3.79 16.13
C THR A 88 8.10 -2.50 16.73
N SER A 89 7.68 -1.33 16.25
CA SER A 89 8.22 -0.04 16.68
C SER A 89 7.10 0.90 17.08
N ARG A 90 7.09 1.42 18.31
CA ARG A 90 6.14 2.48 18.74
C ARG A 90 6.54 3.87 18.27
N GLU A 91 7.73 3.99 17.68
CA GLU A 91 8.22 5.19 17.04
C GLU A 91 7.77 5.34 15.57
N ALA A 92 7.17 4.31 14.97
CA ALA A 92 6.59 4.41 13.63
C ALA A 92 5.32 5.28 13.60
N ILE A 93 5.11 5.99 12.49
CA ILE A 93 3.82 6.57 12.11
C ILE A 93 3.12 5.57 11.22
N VAL A 94 1.90 5.15 11.55
CA VAL A 94 1.08 4.28 10.70
C VAL A 94 -0.14 5.04 10.21
N PHE A 95 -0.47 4.93 8.92
CA PHE A 95 -1.70 5.43 8.33
C PHE A 95 -2.62 4.29 7.93
N SER A 96 -3.92 4.45 8.15
CA SER A 96 -4.93 3.56 7.57
C SER A 96 -6.25 4.30 7.34
N SER A 97 -7.22 3.66 6.67
CA SER A 97 -8.45 4.33 6.24
C SER A 97 -9.62 3.39 6.07
N PHE A 98 -10.83 3.95 6.17
CA PHE A 98 -12.07 3.31 5.74
C PHE A 98 -12.25 3.28 4.22
N SER A 99 -11.34 3.89 3.46
CA SER A 99 -11.51 4.06 2.01
C SER A 99 -11.51 2.74 1.24
N LYS A 100 -10.63 1.79 1.59
CA LYS A 100 -10.29 0.66 0.72
C LYS A 100 -11.02 -0.61 1.15
N TYR A 101 -10.59 -1.24 2.25
CA TYR A 101 -11.24 -2.45 2.76
C TYR A 101 -12.72 -2.20 3.04
N PHE A 102 -13.05 -1.15 3.79
CA PHE A 102 -14.43 -0.81 4.16
C PHE A 102 -15.26 -0.20 3.01
N SER A 103 -14.70 -0.03 1.81
CA SER A 103 -15.44 0.50 0.64
C SER A 103 -16.04 1.91 0.85
N MET A 104 -15.43 2.74 1.70
CA MET A 104 -15.93 4.07 2.07
C MET A 104 -15.10 5.24 1.49
N THR A 105 -14.60 5.12 0.26
CA THR A 105 -13.74 6.15 -0.37
C THR A 105 -14.33 7.58 -0.31
N GLY A 106 -15.63 7.71 -0.56
CA GLY A 106 -16.37 8.97 -0.55
C GLY A 106 -16.66 9.55 0.84
N TRP A 107 -16.43 8.79 1.92
CA TRP A 107 -16.73 9.22 3.29
C TRP A 107 -15.60 10.03 3.94
N ARG A 108 -14.42 10.02 3.30
CA ARG A 108 -13.28 10.88 3.66
C ARG A 108 -12.84 10.73 5.12
N ILE A 109 -12.64 9.49 5.55
CA ILE A 109 -12.24 9.17 6.92
C ILE A 109 -11.15 8.10 6.98
N GLY A 110 -10.18 8.36 7.84
CA GLY A 110 -9.08 7.46 8.16
C GLY A 110 -8.51 7.82 9.51
N TRP A 111 -7.45 7.13 9.89
CA TRP A 111 -6.79 7.34 11.16
C TRP A 111 -5.29 7.20 10.99
N MET A 112 -4.58 7.72 11.97
CA MET A 112 -3.15 7.52 12.09
C MET A 112 -2.79 7.15 13.51
N LEU A 113 -1.67 6.50 13.59
CA LEU A 113 -1.03 6.01 14.79
C LEU A 113 0.31 6.73 14.86
N VAL A 114 0.59 7.44 15.95
CA VAL A 114 1.78 8.29 16.08
C VAL A 114 2.48 8.13 17.42
N PRO A 115 3.82 8.28 17.45
CA PRO A 115 4.58 8.33 18.68
C PRO A 115 4.10 9.48 19.56
N GLU A 116 4.18 9.30 20.88
CA GLU A 116 3.66 10.28 21.83
C GLU A 116 4.30 11.66 21.65
N ARG A 117 5.60 11.72 21.34
CA ARG A 117 6.33 12.97 21.06
C ARG A 117 5.78 13.75 19.86
N LEU A 118 5.09 13.09 18.92
CA LEU A 118 4.52 13.72 17.74
C LEU A 118 3.06 14.12 17.92
N ARG A 119 2.37 13.64 18.95
CA ARG A 119 0.94 13.88 19.18
C ARG A 119 0.58 15.36 19.15
N ARG A 120 1.32 16.20 19.89
CA ARG A 120 1.05 17.64 19.93
C ARG A 120 1.20 18.30 18.56
N ALA A 121 2.22 17.92 17.78
CA ALA A 121 2.43 18.45 16.44
C ALA A 121 1.27 18.07 15.51
N VAL A 122 0.82 16.82 15.56
CA VAL A 122 -0.34 16.34 14.80
C VAL A 122 -1.62 17.08 15.20
N ASP A 123 -1.86 17.33 16.49
CA ASP A 123 -3.02 18.10 16.96
C ASP A 123 -2.99 19.54 16.41
N VAL A 124 -1.81 20.19 16.39
CA VAL A 124 -1.66 21.53 15.80
C VAL A 124 -1.99 21.49 14.30
N LEU A 125 -1.42 20.55 13.55
CA LEU A 125 -1.64 20.44 12.11
C LEU A 125 -3.12 20.17 11.82
N THR A 126 -3.72 19.19 12.51
CA THR A 126 -5.14 18.83 12.34
C THR A 126 -6.05 20.01 12.68
N GLY A 127 -5.79 20.70 13.78
CA GLY A 127 -6.53 21.89 14.20
C GLY A 127 -6.49 23.04 13.19
N ASN A 128 -5.42 23.16 12.39
CA ASN A 128 -5.27 24.21 11.38
C ASN A 128 -5.74 23.80 9.98
N PHE A 129 -5.68 22.51 9.63
CA PHE A 129 -6.09 22.04 8.30
C PHE A 129 -7.57 21.67 8.21
N THR A 130 -8.09 20.91 9.19
CA THR A 130 -9.41 20.29 9.07
C THR A 130 -10.27 20.40 10.32
N ILE A 131 -9.68 20.78 11.47
CA ILE A 131 -10.29 20.85 12.80
C ILE A 131 -10.73 19.49 13.33
N CYS A 132 -11.65 18.81 12.62
CA CYS A 132 -12.11 17.47 12.94
C CYS A 132 -12.65 16.74 11.69
N PRO A 133 -12.64 15.40 11.67
CA PRO A 133 -13.24 14.63 10.58
C PRO A 133 -14.79 14.72 10.61
N PRO A 134 -15.48 14.51 9.47
CA PRO A 134 -16.94 14.62 9.40
C PRO A 134 -17.66 13.70 10.40
N VAL A 135 -18.56 14.27 11.23
CA VAL A 135 -19.26 13.51 12.28
C VAL A 135 -20.09 12.36 11.73
N ILE A 136 -20.72 12.53 10.56
CA ILE A 136 -21.52 11.49 9.90
C ILE A 136 -20.63 10.31 9.52
N ALA A 137 -19.43 10.58 8.98
CA ALA A 137 -18.47 9.54 8.63
C ALA A 137 -17.96 8.80 9.88
N GLN A 138 -17.64 9.53 10.95
CA GLN A 138 -17.23 8.92 12.24
C GLN A 138 -18.31 7.97 12.78
N ARG A 139 -19.59 8.35 12.69
CA ARG A 139 -20.71 7.50 13.11
C ARG A 139 -20.88 6.26 12.22
N ALA A 140 -20.76 6.42 10.90
CA ALA A 140 -20.86 5.30 9.96
C ALA A 140 -19.72 4.28 10.17
N CYS A 141 -18.51 4.75 10.49
CA CYS A 141 -17.37 3.87 10.77
C CYS A 141 -17.61 2.92 11.95
N LEU A 142 -18.41 3.33 12.94
CA LEU A 142 -18.73 2.44 14.06
C LEU A 142 -19.53 1.21 13.61
N ALA A 143 -20.45 1.37 12.65
CA ALA A 143 -21.22 0.26 12.07
C ALA A 143 -20.37 -0.60 11.11
N ALA A 144 -19.27 -0.05 10.58
CA ALA A 144 -18.35 -0.81 9.74
C ALA A 144 -17.61 -1.91 10.50
N PHE A 145 -17.63 -1.87 11.84
CA PHE A 145 -17.03 -2.87 12.72
C PHE A 145 -17.98 -3.99 13.17
N ASP A 146 -19.22 -4.02 12.69
CA ASP A 146 -20.16 -5.11 12.99
C ASP A 146 -19.79 -6.37 12.20
N ASP A 147 -20.03 -7.56 12.77
CA ASP A 147 -19.70 -8.86 12.14
C ASP A 147 -20.35 -9.03 10.75
N ALA A 148 -21.57 -8.52 10.58
CA ALA A 148 -22.27 -8.54 9.30
C ALA A 148 -21.59 -7.66 8.24
N SER A 149 -21.04 -6.50 8.66
CA SER A 149 -20.24 -5.63 7.79
C SER A 149 -18.96 -6.34 7.37
N TYR A 150 -18.23 -6.95 8.32
CA TYR A 150 -17.04 -7.75 7.99
C TYR A 150 -17.33 -8.86 6.99
N ALA A 151 -18.42 -9.63 7.18
CA ALA A 151 -18.78 -10.72 6.27
C ALA A 151 -19.05 -10.24 4.82
N GLU A 152 -19.67 -9.08 4.65
CA GLU A 152 -19.89 -8.43 3.35
C GLU A 152 -18.56 -7.98 2.72
N LEU A 153 -17.71 -7.30 3.51
CA LEU A 153 -16.42 -6.77 3.05
C LEU A 153 -15.44 -7.89 2.67
N ASP A 154 -15.42 -8.99 3.42
CA ASP A 154 -14.70 -10.22 3.04
C ASP A 154 -15.24 -10.78 1.71
N GLY A 155 -16.54 -10.63 1.46
CA GLY A 155 -17.18 -10.91 0.17
C GLY A 155 -16.57 -10.09 -0.97
N HIS A 156 -16.30 -8.81 -0.75
CA HIS A 156 -15.61 -7.96 -1.73
C HIS A 156 -14.17 -8.43 -1.96
N VAL A 157 -13.42 -8.75 -0.91
CA VAL A 157 -12.04 -9.26 -1.03
C VAL A 157 -11.99 -10.56 -1.83
N ARG A 158 -12.90 -11.50 -1.56
CA ARG A 158 -13.07 -12.73 -2.36
C ARG A 158 -13.35 -12.43 -3.83
N ARG A 159 -14.18 -11.42 -4.14
CA ARG A 159 -14.43 -10.98 -5.51
C ARG A 159 -13.17 -10.40 -6.15
N TYR A 160 -12.41 -9.59 -5.41
CA TYR A 160 -11.16 -9.03 -5.93
C TYR A 160 -10.12 -10.11 -6.22
N ALA A 161 -10.05 -11.18 -5.42
CA ALA A 161 -9.19 -12.33 -5.69
C ALA A 161 -9.53 -13.03 -7.03
N VAL A 162 -10.83 -13.13 -7.37
CA VAL A 162 -11.27 -13.64 -8.68
C VAL A 162 -10.82 -12.71 -9.81
N ASN A 163 -11.05 -11.40 -9.67
CA ASN A 163 -10.64 -10.41 -10.68
C ASN A 163 -9.11 -10.40 -10.88
N ARG A 164 -8.36 -10.46 -9.78
CA ARG A 164 -6.91 -10.60 -9.78
C ARG A 164 -6.48 -11.82 -10.58
N ARG A 165 -7.07 -13.00 -10.32
CA ARG A 165 -6.75 -14.24 -11.05
C ARG A 165 -7.00 -14.08 -12.55
N LEU A 166 -8.11 -13.45 -12.95
CA LEU A 166 -8.40 -13.18 -14.35
C LEU A 166 -7.32 -12.32 -15.03
N LEU A 167 -6.81 -11.29 -14.34
CA LEU A 167 -5.74 -10.45 -14.87
C LEU A 167 -4.40 -11.19 -14.92
N LEU A 168 -4.01 -11.86 -13.84
CA LEU A 168 -2.73 -12.58 -13.76
C LEU A 168 -2.64 -13.76 -14.74
N ASP A 169 -3.76 -14.43 -15.03
CA ASP A 169 -3.79 -15.53 -16.00
C ASP A 169 -4.01 -15.02 -17.44
N GLY A 170 -4.68 -13.87 -17.59
CA GLY A 170 -5.10 -13.31 -18.87
C GLY A 170 -4.02 -12.47 -19.54
N LEU A 171 -3.35 -11.57 -18.80
CA LEU A 171 -2.31 -10.68 -19.33
C LEU A 171 -1.16 -11.44 -20.00
N PRO A 172 -0.63 -12.55 -19.43
CA PRO A 172 0.43 -13.32 -20.11
C PRO A 172 -0.01 -13.90 -21.46
N ARG A 173 -1.30 -14.24 -21.62
CA ARG A 173 -1.84 -14.73 -22.91
C ARG A 173 -1.90 -13.62 -23.97
N LEU A 174 -1.87 -12.37 -23.54
CA LEU A 174 -1.77 -11.18 -24.40
C LEU A 174 -0.31 -10.74 -24.63
N GLY A 175 0.67 -11.50 -24.12
CA GLY A 175 2.09 -11.17 -24.20
C GLY A 175 2.59 -10.25 -23.06
N ILE A 176 1.76 -9.94 -22.06
CA ILE A 176 2.14 -9.12 -20.91
C ILE A 176 2.38 -10.05 -19.72
N ASP A 177 3.60 -10.57 -19.60
CA ASP A 177 3.97 -11.60 -18.63
C ASP A 177 4.86 -11.12 -17.47
N ARG A 178 5.43 -9.92 -17.59
CA ARG A 178 6.23 -9.27 -16.54
C ARG A 178 5.34 -8.48 -15.58
N LEU A 179 4.79 -9.17 -14.58
CA LEU A 179 3.88 -8.60 -13.60
C LEU A 179 4.52 -8.54 -12.22
N ALA A 180 4.28 -7.44 -11.49
CA ALA A 180 4.64 -7.37 -10.09
C ALA A 180 3.78 -8.35 -9.24
N PRO A 181 4.29 -8.81 -8.08
CA PRO A 181 3.50 -9.60 -7.16
C PRO A 181 2.30 -8.80 -6.64
N ALA A 182 1.09 -9.17 -7.04
CA ALA A 182 -0.13 -8.55 -6.56
C ALA A 182 -0.60 -9.20 -5.23
N ASP A 183 0.22 -9.23 -4.18
CA ASP A 183 -0.10 -9.99 -2.95
C ASP A 183 -1.32 -9.43 -2.20
N GLY A 184 -1.58 -8.13 -2.32
CA GLY A 184 -2.73 -7.42 -1.77
C GLY A 184 -3.11 -6.19 -2.60
N ALA A 185 -3.84 -5.26 -1.97
CA ALA A 185 -4.50 -4.15 -2.66
C ALA A 185 -5.38 -4.66 -3.82
N PHE A 186 -5.54 -3.93 -4.93
CA PHE A 186 -6.36 -4.38 -6.06
C PHE A 186 -5.76 -3.91 -7.41
N TYR A 187 -4.43 -3.91 -7.49
CA TYR A 187 -3.67 -3.46 -8.64
C TYR A 187 -2.95 -4.62 -9.33
N ALA A 188 -2.73 -4.48 -10.64
CA ALA A 188 -1.81 -5.30 -11.41
C ALA A 188 -0.84 -4.36 -12.11
N TYR A 189 0.43 -4.39 -11.70
CA TYR A 189 1.48 -3.57 -12.28
C TYR A 189 2.30 -4.39 -13.28
N ALA A 190 2.43 -3.88 -14.50
CA ALA A 190 3.01 -4.61 -15.61
C ALA A 190 4.16 -3.83 -16.26
N ASP A 191 5.29 -4.50 -16.48
CA ASP A 191 6.38 -3.98 -17.30
C ASP A 191 6.03 -4.17 -18.79
N LEU A 192 5.83 -3.04 -19.47
CA LEU A 192 5.54 -2.97 -20.90
C LEU A 192 6.76 -2.56 -21.74
N GLY A 193 7.98 -2.57 -21.17
CA GLY A 193 9.20 -2.10 -21.83
C GLY A 193 9.56 -2.86 -23.12
N HIS A 194 8.98 -4.04 -23.33
CA HIS A 194 9.09 -4.80 -24.57
C HIS A 194 8.09 -4.38 -25.67
N LEU A 195 7.07 -3.58 -25.32
CA LEU A 195 6.03 -3.07 -26.22
C LEU A 195 6.13 -1.56 -26.47
N THR A 196 6.62 -0.81 -25.49
CA THR A 196 6.69 0.64 -25.54
C THR A 196 7.82 1.18 -24.66
N ASP A 197 8.39 2.30 -25.07
CA ASP A 197 9.29 3.14 -24.26
C ASP A 197 8.55 4.37 -23.67
N ASP A 198 7.31 4.60 -24.09
CA ASP A 198 6.44 5.67 -23.61
C ASP A 198 5.13 5.09 -23.04
N SER A 199 5.05 5.01 -21.72
CA SER A 199 3.85 4.48 -21.03
C SER A 199 2.65 5.42 -21.13
N MET A 200 2.86 6.75 -21.19
CA MET A 200 1.79 7.74 -21.33
C MET A 200 1.10 7.59 -22.69
N ALA A 201 1.89 7.61 -23.78
CA ALA A 201 1.37 7.46 -25.13
C ALA A 201 0.69 6.09 -25.31
N TRP A 202 1.25 5.04 -24.71
CA TRP A 202 0.62 3.72 -24.71
C TRP A 202 -0.77 3.74 -24.06
N CYS A 203 -0.90 4.24 -22.83
CA CYS A 203 -2.19 4.34 -22.13
C CYS A 203 -3.23 5.17 -22.91
N HIS A 204 -2.81 6.29 -23.52
CA HIS A 204 -3.70 7.10 -24.36
C HIS A 204 -4.20 6.33 -25.59
N ARG A 205 -3.32 5.62 -26.30
CA ARG A 205 -3.72 4.78 -27.45
C ARG A 205 -4.64 3.65 -27.02
N THR A 206 -4.31 2.93 -25.95
CA THR A 206 -5.16 1.87 -25.42
C THR A 206 -6.57 2.38 -25.13
N LEU A 207 -6.70 3.54 -24.47
CA LEU A 207 -8.00 4.16 -24.21
C LEU A 207 -8.74 4.51 -25.51
N ALA A 208 -8.06 5.16 -26.46
CA ALA A 208 -8.67 5.61 -27.71
C ALA A 208 -9.13 4.43 -28.61
N GLU A 209 -8.36 3.34 -28.63
CA GLU A 209 -8.59 2.21 -29.55
C GLU A 209 -9.48 1.12 -28.95
N THR A 210 -9.44 0.93 -27.63
CA THR A 210 -10.12 -0.19 -26.95
C THR A 210 -11.17 0.24 -25.93
N GLY A 211 -11.18 1.52 -25.53
CA GLY A 211 -12.02 2.03 -24.44
C GLY A 211 -11.54 1.62 -23.04
N VAL A 212 -10.40 0.95 -22.91
CA VAL A 212 -9.81 0.54 -21.63
C VAL A 212 -8.88 1.64 -21.12
N ALA A 213 -9.22 2.22 -19.96
CA ALA A 213 -8.36 3.18 -19.26
C ALA A 213 -7.35 2.46 -18.36
N LEU A 214 -6.08 2.86 -18.47
CA LEU A 214 -4.96 2.37 -17.65
C LEU A 214 -4.20 3.57 -17.08
N THR A 215 -3.43 3.35 -16.01
CA THR A 215 -2.52 4.35 -15.44
C THR A 215 -1.10 4.09 -15.92
N PRO A 216 -0.38 5.12 -16.40
CA PRO A 216 0.98 4.98 -16.90
C PRO A 216 1.97 4.78 -15.75
N GLY A 217 2.99 3.95 -15.99
CA GLY A 217 3.98 3.60 -14.96
C GLY A 217 4.84 4.78 -14.50
N VAL A 218 4.99 5.83 -15.32
CA VAL A 218 5.79 7.03 -15.02
C VAL A 218 5.22 7.89 -13.89
N ASP A 219 3.95 7.68 -13.51
CA ASP A 219 3.32 8.37 -12.38
C ASP A 219 3.82 7.83 -11.01
N PHE A 220 4.63 6.76 -11.01
CA PHE A 220 5.11 6.03 -9.83
C PHE A 220 6.64 5.88 -9.85
#